data_AF-A0A2I0QDV9-F1
#
_entry.id   AF-A0A2I0QDV9-F1
#
_cell.length_a   1.000
_cell.length_b   1.000
_cell.length_c   1.000
_cell.angle_alpha   90.00
_cell.angle_beta   90.00
_cell.angle_gamma   90.00
#
_symmetry.space_group_name_H-M   'P 1'
#
loop_
_entity.id
_entity.type
_entity.pdbx_description
1 polymer ?
#
loop_
_entity_poly.entity_id
_entity_poly.type
_entity_poly.pdbx_seq_one_letter_code
_entity_poly.pdbx_strand_id
1 'polypeptide(L)'
;TVEFENEGEGIAFGVYFTDTLDEDLNDSTLQIGSVIAISQNSTKNGTIIGGNGTYNSRTRTITWFVWGGGEVGPGEGGYANFNVSVRSNATRGTEIINFATVYFPSVPETTLTNGIVSIVAEYGIEENGICNCSSCMDCTAALTDTANCYNKVKLTTNLTTNPETCINNPENFNNKIFDCQDNTINGTRWNYGIYLKNKANNTIRNCTITNFWYGIYLENSSNNTFKGNDISNNGIGIYSENSSSIINSNFVVGNSISDFDSPDWHGSSGINNTCDNSDGWDDDGKEGCSFSYYDNPCDLNNDGITIHDYNDLMTTYKCFLGITKNCKINSQDWDSMKKEYECFINNQQI
;
A
#
# COMPACT_ATOMS: atom_id res chain seq x y z
N THR A 1 15.93 -22.74 -2.73
CA THR A 1 16.95 -23.76 -3.07
C THR A 1 16.60 -25.03 -2.36
N VAL A 2 16.70 -26.16 -3.04
CA VAL A 2 16.54 -27.49 -2.45
C VAL A 2 17.92 -28.12 -2.35
N GLU A 3 18.32 -28.57 -1.17
CA GLU A 3 19.63 -29.16 -0.89
C GLU A 3 19.45 -30.49 -0.18
N PHE A 4 20.30 -31.47 -0.50
CA PHE A 4 20.31 -32.80 0.11
C PHE A 4 21.73 -33.32 0.24
N GLU A 5 21.94 -34.22 1.21
CA GLU A 5 23.21 -34.90 1.47
C GLU A 5 22.93 -36.37 1.85
N ASN A 6 23.86 -37.26 1.52
CA ASN A 6 23.90 -38.62 2.05
C ASN A 6 24.76 -38.67 3.31
N GLU A 7 24.13 -38.68 4.48
CA GLU A 7 24.81 -38.81 5.78
C GLU A 7 25.22 -40.26 6.11
N GLY A 8 24.86 -41.23 5.26
CA GLY A 8 25.18 -42.64 5.47
C GLY A 8 26.59 -43.02 5.03
N GLU A 9 27.12 -44.09 5.61
CA GLU A 9 28.47 -44.63 5.31
C GLU A 9 28.58 -45.36 3.96
N GLY A 10 27.45 -45.61 3.29
CA GLY A 10 27.38 -46.32 2.01
C GLY A 10 26.96 -45.41 0.85
N ILE A 11 27.17 -45.88 -0.39
CA ILE A 11 26.66 -45.20 -1.57
C ILE A 11 25.15 -45.41 -1.65
N ALA A 12 24.38 -44.33 -1.72
CA ALA A 12 22.96 -44.38 -2.03
C ALA A 12 22.76 -44.41 -3.55
N PHE A 13 21.82 -45.23 -4.01
CA PHE A 13 21.49 -45.38 -5.43
C PHE A 13 20.03 -44.99 -5.67
N GLY A 14 19.78 -44.47 -6.87
CA GLY A 14 18.46 -44.05 -7.32
C GLY A 14 17.98 -42.77 -6.66
N VAL A 15 18.87 -41.96 -6.09
CA VAL A 15 18.48 -40.75 -5.35
C VAL A 15 17.78 -39.77 -6.30
N TYR A 16 16.62 -39.30 -5.86
CA TYR A 16 15.83 -38.26 -6.52
C TYR A 16 15.10 -37.45 -5.45
N PHE A 17 14.65 -36.26 -5.80
CA PHE A 17 13.90 -35.42 -4.87
C PHE A 17 12.77 -34.68 -5.57
N THR A 18 11.75 -34.36 -4.78
CA THR A 18 10.55 -33.68 -5.25
C THR A 18 10.19 -32.50 -4.38
N ASP A 19 9.65 -31.45 -4.98
CA ASP A 19 9.15 -30.28 -4.25
C ASP A 19 7.75 -29.97 -4.78
N THR A 20 6.76 -29.83 -3.89
CA THR A 20 5.38 -29.52 -4.26
C THR A 20 5.08 -28.07 -3.94
N LEU A 21 4.84 -27.28 -4.98
CA LEU A 21 4.61 -25.85 -4.86
C LEU A 21 3.30 -25.58 -4.12
N ASP A 22 3.39 -24.72 -3.11
CA ASP A 22 2.27 -24.12 -2.40
C ASP A 22 1.21 -23.55 -3.37
N GLU A 23 -0.05 -23.56 -2.97
CA GLU A 23 -1.17 -23.09 -3.80
C GLU A 23 -1.10 -21.59 -4.11
N ASP A 24 -0.43 -20.81 -3.27
CA ASP A 24 -0.22 -19.38 -3.45
C ASP A 24 0.94 -19.05 -4.41
N LEU A 25 1.66 -20.05 -4.93
CA LEU A 25 2.72 -19.85 -5.92
C LEU A 25 2.20 -19.93 -7.37
N ASN A 26 2.68 -19.04 -8.23
CA ASN A 26 2.30 -18.97 -9.63
C ASN A 26 3.21 -19.83 -10.49
N ASP A 27 2.79 -21.06 -10.78
CA ASP A 27 3.56 -22.03 -11.56
C ASP A 27 3.80 -21.61 -13.01
N SER A 28 3.05 -20.63 -13.55
CA SER A 28 3.35 -20.05 -14.87
C SER A 28 4.65 -19.23 -14.90
N THR A 29 5.15 -18.81 -13.73
CA THR A 29 6.42 -18.07 -13.57
C THR A 29 7.60 -18.96 -13.21
N LEU A 30 7.36 -20.27 -13.09
CA LEU A 30 8.32 -21.23 -12.58
C LEU A 30 9.53 -21.37 -13.51
N GLN A 31 10.72 -21.14 -12.94
CA GLN A 31 12.01 -21.41 -13.58
C GLN A 31 12.74 -22.48 -12.78
N ILE A 32 13.15 -23.57 -13.43
CA ILE A 32 13.70 -24.76 -12.75
C ILE A 32 15.14 -25.00 -13.23
N GLY A 33 16.07 -25.02 -12.29
CA GLY A 33 17.49 -25.28 -12.54
C GLY A 33 17.87 -26.77 -12.51
N SER A 34 19.09 -27.04 -12.97
CA SER A 34 19.77 -28.33 -12.90
C SER A 34 20.21 -28.68 -11.48
N VAL A 35 20.55 -29.95 -11.25
CA VAL A 35 21.13 -30.42 -9.99
C VAL A 35 22.64 -30.25 -10.01
N ILE A 36 23.18 -29.55 -9.03
CA ILE A 36 24.60 -29.24 -8.87
C ILE A 36 25.15 -30.02 -7.68
N ALA A 37 26.30 -30.67 -7.85
CA ALA A 37 26.93 -31.48 -6.82
C ALA A 37 27.51 -30.64 -5.69
N ILE A 38 27.32 -31.14 -4.46
CA ILE A 38 28.09 -30.77 -3.27
C ILE A 38 28.96 -31.97 -2.92
N SER A 39 30.28 -31.80 -2.97
CA SER A 39 31.22 -32.90 -2.69
C SER A 39 32.53 -32.35 -2.13
N GLN A 40 33.18 -33.14 -1.28
CA GLN A 40 34.53 -32.84 -0.80
C GLN A 40 35.59 -33.00 -1.92
N ASN A 41 35.25 -33.72 -3.00
CA ASN A 41 36.10 -33.79 -4.18
C ASN A 41 35.95 -32.50 -5.00
N SER A 42 36.99 -31.67 -5.02
CA SER A 42 37.01 -30.38 -5.73
C SER A 42 36.76 -30.49 -7.24
N THR A 43 36.99 -31.66 -7.85
CA THR A 43 36.70 -31.88 -9.28
C THR A 43 35.23 -32.22 -9.55
N LYS A 44 34.49 -32.67 -8.54
CA LYS A 44 33.05 -33.01 -8.61
C LYS A 44 32.18 -31.88 -8.06
N ASN A 45 32.65 -31.16 -7.05
CA ASN A 45 31.91 -30.05 -6.44
C ASN A 45 31.56 -28.99 -7.49
N GLY A 46 30.31 -28.54 -7.52
CA GLY A 46 29.84 -27.54 -8.48
C GLY A 46 29.56 -28.07 -9.91
N THR A 47 29.78 -29.35 -10.17
CA THR A 47 29.42 -29.96 -11.47
C THR A 47 27.93 -30.27 -11.55
N ILE A 48 27.39 -30.30 -12.78
CA ILE A 48 26.01 -30.72 -13.02
C ILE A 48 25.93 -32.24 -12.90
N ILE A 49 25.13 -32.70 -11.93
CA ILE A 49 24.89 -34.13 -11.66
C ILE A 49 23.45 -34.56 -11.94
N GLY A 50 22.61 -33.66 -12.46
CA GLY A 50 21.24 -33.94 -12.85
C GLY A 50 20.69 -32.82 -13.71
N GLY A 51 19.79 -33.15 -14.64
CA GLY A 51 19.17 -32.17 -15.52
C GLY A 51 18.22 -31.22 -14.78
N ASN A 52 17.62 -30.29 -15.52
CA ASN A 52 16.55 -29.46 -14.96
C ASN A 52 15.41 -30.35 -14.48
N GLY A 53 14.80 -29.95 -13.36
CA GLY A 53 13.65 -30.65 -12.80
C GLY A 53 12.46 -30.65 -13.77
N THR A 54 11.66 -31.70 -13.70
CA THR A 54 10.43 -31.85 -14.49
C THR A 54 9.23 -31.45 -13.64
N TYR A 55 8.37 -30.59 -14.17
CA TYR A 55 7.18 -30.12 -13.46
C TYR A 55 5.91 -30.83 -13.90
N ASN A 56 5.09 -31.27 -12.94
CA ASN A 56 3.76 -31.80 -13.16
C ASN A 56 2.71 -30.81 -12.65
N SER A 57 2.02 -30.11 -13.56
CA SER A 57 1.02 -29.11 -13.21
C SER A 57 -0.23 -29.67 -12.52
N ARG A 58 -0.53 -30.97 -12.68
CA ARG A 58 -1.70 -31.59 -12.00
C ARG A 58 -1.47 -31.78 -10.51
N THR A 59 -0.25 -32.10 -10.13
CA THR A 59 0.12 -32.32 -8.71
C THR A 59 0.90 -31.14 -8.14
N ARG A 60 1.26 -30.15 -8.98
CA ARG A 60 2.14 -29.03 -8.66
C ARG A 60 3.51 -29.45 -8.14
N THR A 61 3.97 -30.64 -8.55
CA THR A 61 5.21 -31.24 -8.07
C THR A 61 6.32 -31.09 -9.10
N ILE A 62 7.48 -30.62 -8.67
CA ILE A 62 8.74 -30.67 -9.41
C ILE A 62 9.48 -31.94 -9.00
N THR A 63 10.11 -32.62 -9.95
CA THR A 63 10.93 -33.81 -9.70
C THR A 63 12.30 -33.64 -10.33
N TRP A 64 13.36 -33.86 -9.56
CA TRP A 64 14.74 -33.88 -10.04
C TRP A 64 15.33 -35.27 -9.89
N PHE A 65 15.99 -35.72 -10.95
CA PHE A 65 16.72 -36.99 -10.97
C PHE A 65 18.22 -36.72 -10.99
N VAL A 66 18.95 -37.43 -10.14
CA VAL A 66 20.42 -37.46 -10.18
C VAL A 66 20.85 -38.48 -11.25
N TRP A 67 21.76 -38.09 -12.14
CA TRP A 67 22.28 -38.91 -13.23
C TRP A 67 23.17 -40.05 -12.72
N GLY A 68 23.57 -40.95 -13.63
CA GLY A 68 24.47 -42.07 -13.29
C GLY A 68 23.81 -43.09 -12.35
N GLY A 69 22.49 -43.24 -12.42
CA GLY A 69 21.75 -44.13 -11.52
C GLY A 69 21.48 -43.53 -10.14
N GLY A 70 21.67 -42.22 -9.96
CA GLY A 70 21.40 -41.52 -8.71
C GLY A 70 22.36 -41.88 -7.59
N GLU A 71 23.64 -42.05 -7.94
CA GLU A 71 24.72 -42.41 -7.03
C GLU A 71 25.18 -41.21 -6.20
N VAL A 72 25.01 -41.31 -4.88
CA VAL A 72 25.43 -40.28 -3.92
C VAL A 72 26.30 -40.94 -2.87
N GLY A 73 27.60 -40.60 -2.84
CA GLY A 73 28.54 -41.16 -1.88
C GLY A 73 28.36 -40.61 -0.46
N PRO A 74 29.03 -41.21 0.54
CA PRO A 74 29.03 -40.72 1.92
C PRO A 74 29.54 -39.27 2.00
N GLY A 75 28.78 -38.39 2.66
CA GLY A 75 29.10 -36.96 2.79
C GLY A 75 29.07 -36.19 1.47
N GLU A 76 28.44 -36.75 0.44
CA GLU A 76 28.17 -36.08 -0.83
C GLU A 76 26.68 -35.77 -0.95
N GLY A 77 26.37 -34.81 -1.81
CA GLY A 77 25.01 -34.36 -2.01
C GLY A 77 24.85 -33.49 -3.23
N GLY A 78 23.84 -32.65 -3.20
CA GLY A 78 23.63 -31.66 -4.24
C GLY A 78 22.51 -30.71 -3.91
N TYR A 79 22.37 -29.71 -4.77
CA TYR A 79 21.28 -28.76 -4.69
C TYR A 79 20.70 -28.45 -6.06
N ALA A 80 19.45 -28.00 -6.08
CA ALA A 80 18.83 -27.39 -7.24
C ALA A 80 18.16 -26.06 -6.85
N ASN A 81 18.28 -25.09 -7.73
CA ASN A 81 17.59 -23.81 -7.59
C ASN A 81 16.34 -23.81 -8.47
N PHE A 82 15.25 -23.26 -7.94
CA PHE A 82 14.11 -22.85 -8.74
C PHE A 82 13.65 -21.48 -8.27
N ASN A 83 13.02 -20.73 -9.17
CA ASN A 83 12.44 -19.43 -8.89
C ASN A 83 10.98 -19.44 -9.30
N VAL A 84 10.11 -18.85 -8.47
CA VAL A 84 8.67 -18.80 -8.71
C VAL A 84 8.10 -17.58 -7.99
N SER A 85 7.19 -16.87 -8.65
CA SER A 85 6.51 -15.72 -8.08
C SER A 85 5.28 -16.14 -7.29
N VAL A 86 4.94 -15.38 -6.25
CA VAL A 86 3.67 -15.47 -5.56
C VAL A 86 2.53 -15.07 -6.52
N ARG A 87 1.38 -15.72 -6.43
CA ARG A 87 0.18 -15.36 -7.19
C ARG A 87 -0.30 -13.97 -6.78
N SER A 88 -0.79 -13.19 -7.74
CA SER A 88 -1.32 -11.84 -7.48
C SER A 88 -2.57 -11.83 -6.60
N ASN A 89 -3.25 -12.97 -6.46
CA ASN A 89 -4.43 -13.14 -5.62
C ASN A 89 -4.15 -13.94 -4.33
N ALA A 90 -2.88 -14.25 -4.03
CA ALA A 90 -2.52 -14.88 -2.77
C ALA A 90 -2.97 -13.99 -1.61
N THR A 91 -3.46 -14.61 -0.54
CA THR A 91 -3.91 -13.83 0.61
C THR A 91 -2.71 -13.21 1.29
N ARG A 92 -2.75 -11.90 1.51
CA ARG A 92 -1.65 -11.16 2.16
C ARG A 92 -1.48 -11.62 3.60
N GLY A 93 -0.24 -11.73 4.06
CA GLY A 93 0.10 -12.27 5.38
C GLY A 93 0.08 -13.80 5.47
N THR A 94 -0.30 -14.53 4.41
CA THR A 94 -0.20 -16.00 4.39
C THR A 94 1.26 -16.44 4.44
N GLU A 95 1.53 -17.46 5.25
CA GLU A 95 2.80 -18.18 5.27
C GLU A 95 2.84 -19.20 4.13
N ILE A 96 3.76 -19.02 3.20
CA ILE A 96 4.14 -19.99 2.17
C ILE A 96 5.30 -20.80 2.73
N ILE A 97 5.07 -22.09 2.97
CA ILE A 97 6.09 -23.01 3.48
C ILE A 97 6.47 -23.98 2.37
N ASN A 98 7.73 -23.92 1.95
CA ASN A 98 8.23 -24.78 0.88
C ASN A 98 9.37 -25.68 1.39
N PHE A 99 9.23 -26.98 1.20
CA PHE A 99 10.24 -27.99 1.49
C PHE A 99 10.18 -29.09 0.42
N ALA A 100 11.32 -29.74 0.20
CA ALA A 100 11.39 -30.89 -0.69
C ALA A 100 11.45 -32.20 0.11
N THR A 101 11.03 -33.27 -0.55
CA THR A 101 11.21 -34.65 -0.10
C THR A 101 12.31 -35.30 -0.91
N VAL A 102 13.33 -35.81 -0.23
CA VAL A 102 14.42 -36.59 -0.82
C VAL A 102 14.13 -38.06 -0.63
N TYR A 103 14.34 -38.85 -1.69
CA TYR A 103 14.11 -40.28 -1.69
C TYR A 103 15.44 -41.01 -1.88
N PHE A 104 15.69 -42.01 -1.03
CA PHE A 104 16.85 -42.89 -1.11
C PHE A 104 16.36 -44.32 -1.40
N PRO A 105 16.02 -44.71 -2.65
CA PRO A 105 15.38 -46.01 -2.90
C PRO A 105 16.22 -47.23 -2.51
N SER A 106 17.56 -47.13 -2.55
CA SER A 106 18.47 -48.22 -2.16
C SER A 106 18.47 -48.51 -0.65
N VAL A 107 18.08 -47.53 0.17
CA VAL A 107 17.94 -47.63 1.62
C VAL A 107 16.59 -46.99 1.93
N PRO A 108 15.49 -47.77 2.00
CA PRO A 108 14.10 -47.30 1.79
C PRO A 108 13.68 -46.21 2.78
N GLU A 109 14.16 -45.01 2.53
CA GLU A 109 14.19 -43.86 3.41
C GLU A 109 13.79 -42.63 2.60
N THR A 110 13.09 -41.74 3.29
CA THR A 110 12.59 -40.49 2.75
C THR A 110 12.79 -39.39 3.77
N THR A 111 13.40 -38.29 3.37
CA THR A 111 13.79 -37.22 4.29
C THR A 111 13.27 -35.90 3.76
N LEU A 112 12.72 -35.07 4.64
CA LEU A 112 12.33 -33.71 4.30
C LEU A 112 13.54 -32.79 4.40
N THR A 113 13.70 -31.89 3.44
CA THR A 113 14.65 -30.78 3.59
C THR A 113 14.14 -29.78 4.62
N ASN A 114 15.01 -28.87 5.04
CA ASN A 114 14.57 -27.72 5.83
C ASN A 114 13.50 -26.92 5.06
N GLY A 115 12.45 -26.51 5.78
CA GLY A 115 11.41 -25.66 5.22
C GLY A 115 11.88 -24.21 5.11
N ILE A 116 11.60 -23.60 3.96
CA ILE A 116 11.72 -22.16 3.76
C ILE A 116 10.33 -21.56 4.00
N VAL A 117 10.24 -20.64 4.96
CA VAL A 117 9.01 -19.89 5.24
C VAL A 117 9.13 -18.52 4.56
N SER A 118 8.18 -18.20 3.70
CA SER A 118 8.02 -16.88 3.08
C SER A 118 6.64 -16.34 3.42
N ILE A 119 6.51 -15.04 3.68
CA ILE A 119 5.21 -14.42 3.97
C ILE A 119 4.80 -13.58 2.77
N VAL A 120 3.56 -13.73 2.30
CA VAL A 120 3.00 -12.87 1.25
C VAL A 120 2.96 -11.44 1.78
N ALA A 121 3.63 -10.51 1.10
CA ALA A 121 3.70 -9.11 1.53
C ALA A 121 2.32 -8.53 1.88
N GLU A 122 2.24 -7.78 2.98
CA GLU A 122 1.00 -7.18 3.51
C GLU A 122 0.41 -6.10 2.59
N TYR A 123 1.13 -5.70 1.54
CA TYR A 123 0.73 -4.71 0.54
C TYR A 123 1.23 -5.12 -0.85
N GLY A 124 0.64 -4.56 -1.90
CA GLY A 124 1.07 -4.79 -3.28
C GLY A 124 2.32 -3.97 -3.61
N ILE A 125 3.36 -4.59 -4.17
CA ILE A 125 4.56 -3.90 -4.65
C ILE A 125 4.46 -3.71 -6.16
N GLU A 126 4.63 -2.48 -6.62
CA GLU A 126 4.82 -2.12 -8.03
C GLU A 126 6.29 -1.77 -8.30
N GLU A 127 6.62 -1.49 -9.56
CA GLU A 127 7.97 -1.07 -9.93
C GLU A 127 8.31 0.34 -9.40
N ASN A 128 9.60 0.65 -9.30
CA ASN A 128 10.13 1.99 -8.96
C ASN A 128 9.70 2.55 -7.59
N GLY A 129 9.59 1.68 -6.58
CA GLY A 129 9.33 2.11 -5.21
C GLY A 129 7.87 2.47 -4.93
N ILE A 130 6.96 2.09 -5.84
CA ILE A 130 5.53 2.36 -5.72
C ILE A 130 4.85 1.13 -5.11
N CYS A 131 3.97 1.34 -4.14
CA CYS A 131 3.21 0.27 -3.50
C CYS A 131 1.72 0.61 -3.42
N ASN A 132 0.90 -0.42 -3.31
CA ASN A 132 -0.55 -0.37 -3.18
C ASN A 132 -0.97 -0.93 -1.83
N CYS A 133 -1.81 -0.20 -1.11
CA CYS A 133 -2.42 -0.69 0.11
C CYS A 133 -3.95 -0.70 -0.01
N SER A 134 -4.59 -1.53 0.82
CA SER A 134 -6.04 -1.73 0.82
C SER A 134 -6.64 -1.87 2.23
N SER A 135 -5.83 -1.69 3.27
CA SER A 135 -6.25 -1.62 4.66
C SER A 135 -5.36 -0.62 5.40
N CYS A 136 -5.79 -0.14 6.57
CA CYS A 136 -4.97 0.75 7.39
C CYS A 136 -3.63 0.09 7.80
N MET A 137 -3.66 -1.22 8.07
CA MET A 137 -2.49 -2.03 8.37
C MET A 137 -1.56 -2.11 7.16
N ASP A 138 -2.10 -2.47 5.99
CA ASP A 138 -1.34 -2.55 4.73
C ASP A 138 -0.67 -1.20 4.41
N CYS A 139 -1.39 -0.09 4.57
CA CYS A 139 -0.87 1.24 4.28
C CYS A 139 0.23 1.62 5.27
N THR A 140 0.03 1.35 6.56
CA THR A 140 1.05 1.61 7.59
C THR A 140 2.30 0.77 7.34
N ALA A 141 2.16 -0.50 6.98
CA ALA A 141 3.27 -1.38 6.62
C ALA A 141 4.01 -0.89 5.36
N ALA A 142 3.28 -0.55 4.29
CA ALA A 142 3.86 -0.03 3.05
C ALA A 142 4.59 1.30 3.28
N LEU A 143 4.02 2.21 4.07
CA LEU A 143 4.65 3.48 4.41
C LEU A 143 5.92 3.28 5.24
N THR A 144 5.98 2.19 6.01
CA THR A 144 7.15 1.79 6.80
C THR A 144 8.29 1.22 5.96
N ASP A 145 7.97 0.48 4.91
CA ASP A 145 8.95 -0.24 4.08
C ASP A 145 9.81 0.72 3.22
N THR A 146 11.08 0.88 3.58
CA THR A 146 12.05 1.69 2.84
C THR A 146 12.79 0.92 1.75
N ALA A 147 12.68 -0.42 1.71
CA ALA A 147 13.33 -1.25 0.71
C ALA A 147 12.49 -1.32 -0.57
N ASN A 148 11.18 -1.56 -0.44
CA ASN A 148 10.30 -1.75 -1.60
C ASN A 148 9.38 -0.56 -1.86
N CYS A 149 9.00 0.20 -0.83
CA CYS A 149 8.01 1.29 -0.94
C CYS A 149 8.63 2.67 -0.68
N TYR A 150 9.81 2.92 -1.25
CA TYR A 150 10.60 4.12 -0.96
C TYR A 150 10.09 5.41 -1.63
N ASN A 151 9.11 5.34 -2.52
CA ASN A 151 8.66 6.48 -3.31
C ASN A 151 7.21 6.87 -2.98
N LYS A 152 6.25 6.00 -3.30
CA LYS A 152 4.82 6.31 -3.20
C LYS A 152 4.00 5.11 -2.74
N VAL A 153 3.07 5.34 -1.84
CA VAL A 153 2.05 4.37 -1.44
C VAL A 153 0.69 4.89 -1.91
N LYS A 154 -0.05 4.05 -2.64
CA LYS A 154 -1.37 4.34 -3.19
C LYS A 154 -2.44 3.59 -2.41
N LEU A 155 -3.44 4.29 -1.91
CA LEU A 155 -4.64 3.64 -1.42
C LEU A 155 -5.52 3.24 -2.61
N THR A 156 -5.94 1.98 -2.64
CA THR A 156 -6.66 1.42 -3.81
C THR A 156 -8.14 1.14 -3.56
N THR A 157 -8.61 1.36 -2.34
CA THR A 157 -10.00 1.14 -1.94
C THR A 157 -10.38 2.05 -0.78
N ASN A 158 -11.66 2.34 -0.63
CA ASN A 158 -12.20 2.96 0.58
C ASN A 158 -11.93 2.08 1.80
N LEU A 159 -11.55 2.71 2.91
CA LEU A 159 -11.30 2.10 4.20
C LEU A 159 -12.40 2.47 5.18
N THR A 160 -12.86 1.51 5.95
CA THR A 160 -13.69 1.74 7.15
C THR A 160 -12.98 1.12 8.33
N THR A 161 -12.71 1.92 9.37
CA THR A 161 -11.94 1.45 10.52
C THR A 161 -12.85 1.03 11.66
N ASN A 162 -12.33 0.16 12.52
CA ASN A 162 -12.78 0.02 13.90
C ASN A 162 -12.27 1.24 14.72
N PRO A 163 -12.63 1.45 15.99
CA PRO A 163 -12.20 2.62 16.78
C PRO A 163 -10.69 2.60 17.08
N GLU A 164 -9.88 2.82 16.05
CA GLU A 164 -8.42 2.87 16.02
C GLU A 164 -7.95 3.98 15.07
N THR A 165 -6.67 4.32 15.19
CA THR A 165 -6.00 5.21 14.23
C THR A 165 -5.74 4.47 12.92
N CYS A 166 -6.07 5.05 11.76
CA CYS A 166 -5.81 4.37 10.49
C CYS A 166 -4.32 4.39 10.11
N ILE A 167 -3.80 5.57 9.74
CA ILE A 167 -2.37 5.72 9.45
C ILE A 167 -1.68 6.12 10.75
N ASN A 168 -1.23 5.11 11.49
CA ASN A 168 -0.73 5.27 12.85
C ASN A 168 0.79 5.43 12.90
N ASN A 169 1.26 6.65 12.64
CA ASN A 169 2.68 7.04 12.73
C ASN A 169 3.67 5.98 12.18
N PRO A 170 3.56 5.63 10.89
CA PRO A 170 4.39 4.56 10.31
C PRO A 170 5.87 4.82 10.52
N GLU A 171 6.63 3.79 10.89
CA GLU A 171 8.06 3.94 11.16
C GLU A 171 8.78 4.37 9.87
N ASN A 172 9.78 5.26 9.93
CA ASN A 172 10.51 5.69 8.73
C ASN A 172 9.70 6.34 7.59
N PHE A 173 8.45 6.77 7.83
CA PHE A 173 7.67 7.52 6.83
C PHE A 173 8.25 8.95 6.63
N ASN A 174 9.29 9.06 5.81
CA ASN A 174 9.92 10.32 5.45
C ASN A 174 10.27 10.32 3.95
N ASN A 175 10.14 11.48 3.30
CA ASN A 175 10.43 11.64 1.88
C ASN A 175 9.57 10.74 0.96
N LYS A 176 8.33 10.46 1.36
CA LYS A 176 7.41 9.59 0.61
C LYS A 176 6.10 10.30 0.29
N ILE A 177 5.39 9.78 -0.72
CA ILE A 177 4.05 10.21 -1.08
C ILE A 177 3.03 9.16 -0.59
N PHE A 178 2.02 9.59 0.17
CA PHE A 178 0.80 8.83 0.37
C PHE A 178 -0.32 9.45 -0.48
N ASP A 179 -0.76 8.72 -1.50
CA ASP A 179 -1.76 9.16 -2.46
C ASP A 179 -3.00 8.30 -2.32
N CYS A 180 -4.10 8.88 -1.83
CA CYS A 180 -5.28 8.07 -1.57
C CYS A 180 -6.09 7.75 -2.84
N GLN A 181 -5.73 8.31 -4.00
CA GLN A 181 -6.45 8.12 -5.26
C GLN A 181 -7.97 8.38 -5.11
N ASP A 182 -8.33 9.42 -4.37
CA ASP A 182 -9.71 9.84 -4.08
C ASP A 182 -10.51 8.82 -3.24
N ASN A 183 -9.84 7.84 -2.63
CA ASN A 183 -10.47 6.91 -1.70
C ASN A 183 -10.67 7.53 -0.31
N THR A 184 -11.71 7.07 0.35
CA THR A 184 -12.10 7.50 1.70
C THR A 184 -11.41 6.68 2.78
N ILE A 185 -10.92 7.35 3.82
CA ILE A 185 -10.57 6.78 5.12
C ILE A 185 -11.66 7.21 6.09
N ASN A 186 -12.53 6.27 6.47
CA ASN A 186 -13.70 6.53 7.31
C ASN A 186 -13.54 5.89 8.71
N GLY A 187 -13.59 6.71 9.75
CA GLY A 187 -13.46 6.29 11.15
C GLY A 187 -14.78 6.11 11.88
N THR A 188 -14.70 6.10 13.22
CA THR A 188 -15.83 5.91 14.15
C THR A 188 -15.99 7.03 15.19
N ARG A 189 -15.54 8.25 14.87
CA ARG A 189 -15.47 9.49 15.69
C ARG A 189 -14.48 9.48 16.87
N TRP A 190 -13.55 8.55 16.86
CA TRP A 190 -12.48 8.46 17.87
C TRP A 190 -11.12 8.43 17.15
N ASN A 191 -10.04 8.69 17.88
CA ASN A 191 -8.65 8.62 17.38
C ASN A 191 -8.38 9.55 16.18
N TYR A 192 -7.32 9.22 15.41
CA TYR A 192 -6.81 10.01 14.31
C TYR A 192 -7.02 9.29 12.98
N GLY A 193 -7.38 10.01 11.91
CA GLY A 193 -7.37 9.44 10.57
C GLY A 193 -5.93 9.17 10.13
N ILE A 194 -5.11 10.23 10.18
CA ILE A 194 -3.66 10.17 9.96
C ILE A 194 -2.95 10.82 11.14
N TYR A 195 -2.03 10.08 11.77
CA TYR A 195 -1.19 10.58 12.84
C TYR A 195 0.29 10.53 12.44
N LEU A 196 0.97 11.67 12.52
CA LEU A 196 2.39 11.81 12.20
C LEU A 196 3.15 12.44 13.37
N LYS A 197 4.11 11.70 13.92
CA LYS A 197 5.03 12.18 14.95
C LYS A 197 6.47 12.06 14.50
N ASN A 198 7.23 13.16 14.57
CA ASN A 198 8.63 13.22 14.12
C ASN A 198 8.79 12.75 12.66
N LYS A 199 7.91 13.21 11.76
CA LYS A 199 7.92 12.85 10.33
C LYS A 199 8.19 14.08 9.47
N ALA A 200 8.90 13.88 8.37
CA ALA A 200 9.33 14.97 7.52
C ALA A 200 9.30 14.69 6.02
N ASN A 201 9.12 15.77 5.25
CA ASN A 201 9.18 15.79 3.79
C ASN A 201 8.20 14.82 3.10
N ASN A 202 7.06 14.51 3.72
CA ASN A 202 6.05 13.66 3.09
C ASN A 202 5.03 14.48 2.31
N THR A 203 4.38 13.86 1.34
CA THR A 203 3.18 14.43 0.69
C THR A 203 1.99 13.52 0.93
N ILE A 204 0.91 14.05 1.49
CA ILE A 204 -0.38 13.37 1.65
C ILE A 204 -1.39 14.07 0.75
N ARG A 205 -1.98 13.33 -0.19
CA ARG A 205 -2.86 13.93 -1.20
C ARG A 205 -4.02 13.04 -1.61
N ASN A 206 -5.06 13.69 -2.14
CA ASN A 206 -6.21 13.05 -2.76
C ASN A 206 -6.95 12.10 -1.81
N CYS A 207 -6.98 12.41 -0.51
CA CYS A 207 -7.64 11.60 0.51
C CYS A 207 -8.95 12.26 0.96
N THR A 208 -10.00 11.46 1.13
CA THR A 208 -11.19 11.86 1.89
C THR A 208 -11.09 11.30 3.30
N ILE A 209 -10.96 12.11 4.34
CA ILE A 209 -10.77 11.67 5.73
C ILE A 209 -11.94 12.14 6.58
N THR A 210 -12.68 11.19 7.15
CA THR A 210 -13.94 11.50 7.83
C THR A 210 -14.22 10.62 9.05
N ASN A 211 -15.05 11.13 9.96
CA ASN A 211 -15.45 10.46 11.19
C ASN A 211 -14.26 10.07 12.10
N PHE A 212 -13.30 10.96 12.32
CA PHE A 212 -12.28 10.83 13.36
C PHE A 212 -12.43 11.92 14.42
N TRP A 213 -11.76 11.78 15.56
CA TRP A 213 -11.64 12.91 16.49
C TRP A 213 -10.69 13.97 15.91
N TYR A 214 -9.58 13.54 15.32
CA TYR A 214 -8.74 14.37 14.47
C TYR A 214 -8.66 13.75 13.08
N GLY A 215 -8.96 14.50 12.01
CA GLY A 215 -8.75 14.02 10.65
C GLY A 215 -7.26 13.74 10.41
N ILE A 216 -6.44 14.78 10.58
CA ILE A 216 -4.98 14.72 10.51
C ILE A 216 -4.39 15.34 11.78
N TYR A 217 -3.44 14.65 12.42
CA TYR A 217 -2.69 15.15 13.57
C TYR A 217 -1.20 15.11 13.29
N LEU A 218 -0.53 16.25 13.48
CA LEU A 218 0.92 16.42 13.37
C LEU A 218 1.53 16.77 14.73
N GLU A 219 2.59 16.05 15.10
CA GLU A 219 3.39 16.32 16.29
C GLU A 219 4.88 16.39 15.92
N ASN A 220 5.57 17.48 16.26
CA ASN A 220 7.01 17.62 16.07
C ASN A 220 7.48 17.24 14.64
N SER A 221 6.69 17.58 13.63
CA SER A 221 6.86 17.13 12.24
C SER A 221 7.12 18.33 11.31
N SER A 222 7.88 18.14 10.24
CA SER A 222 8.35 19.29 9.43
C SER A 222 8.30 19.06 7.92
N ASN A 223 8.06 20.14 7.18
CA ASN A 223 8.06 20.14 5.70
C ASN A 223 7.13 19.08 5.07
N ASN A 224 6.03 18.72 5.73
CA ASN A 224 5.03 17.84 5.13
C ASN A 224 4.09 18.67 4.25
N THR A 225 3.65 18.10 3.13
CA THR A 225 2.71 18.73 2.19
C THR A 225 1.37 18.03 2.23
N PHE A 226 0.30 18.77 2.47
CA PHE A 226 -1.08 18.30 2.37
C PHE A 226 -1.74 18.97 1.18
N LYS A 227 -2.20 18.19 0.20
CA LYS A 227 -2.74 18.73 -1.04
C LYS A 227 -3.95 17.98 -1.57
N GLY A 228 -5.02 18.69 -1.91
CA GLY A 228 -6.18 18.09 -2.58
C GLY A 228 -6.89 17.06 -1.70
N ASN A 229 -6.89 17.24 -0.38
CA ASN A 229 -7.61 16.36 0.54
C ASN A 229 -8.96 16.98 0.91
N ASP A 230 -9.96 16.12 1.11
CA ASP A 230 -11.26 16.44 1.73
C ASP A 230 -11.22 15.91 3.17
N ILE A 231 -11.30 16.81 4.15
CA ILE A 231 -11.18 16.50 5.56
C ILE A 231 -12.40 17.07 6.28
N SER A 232 -13.44 16.25 6.38
CA SER A 232 -14.77 16.69 6.81
C SER A 232 -15.43 15.71 7.78
N ASN A 233 -16.36 16.23 8.60
CA ASN A 233 -17.07 15.47 9.63
C ASN A 233 -16.15 14.80 10.68
N ASN A 234 -15.05 15.46 11.04
CA ASN A 234 -14.21 15.05 12.16
C ASN A 234 -14.51 15.92 13.40
N GLY A 235 -13.86 15.63 14.53
CA GLY A 235 -13.78 16.56 15.65
C GLY A 235 -13.06 17.82 15.20
N ILE A 236 -11.78 17.67 14.91
CA ILE A 236 -10.90 18.67 14.31
C ILE A 236 -10.43 18.16 12.96
N GLY A 237 -10.39 19.03 11.93
CA GLY A 237 -9.92 18.65 10.59
C GLY A 237 -8.43 18.37 10.57
N ILE A 238 -7.60 19.42 10.64
CA ILE A 238 -6.15 19.36 10.72
C ILE A 238 -5.69 20.00 12.04
N TYR A 239 -5.05 19.20 12.88
CA TYR A 239 -4.39 19.66 14.10
C TYR A 239 -2.87 19.63 13.96
N SER A 240 -2.20 20.73 14.30
CA SER A 240 -0.75 20.86 14.22
C SER A 240 -0.16 21.24 15.57
N GLU A 241 0.84 20.49 16.05
CA GLU A 241 1.56 20.78 17.28
C GLU A 241 3.07 20.72 17.05
N ASN A 242 3.77 21.81 17.36
CA ASN A 242 5.23 21.93 17.18
C ASN A 242 5.70 21.52 15.78
N SER A 243 4.89 21.81 14.76
CA SER A 243 5.07 21.30 13.40
C SER A 243 5.02 22.40 12.34
N SER A 244 5.68 22.16 11.20
CA SER A 244 5.61 23.01 10.01
C SER A 244 5.17 22.22 8.78
N SER A 245 4.20 22.74 8.03
CA SER A 245 3.64 22.08 6.83
C SER A 245 3.29 23.07 5.72
N ILE A 246 3.19 22.55 4.49
CA ILE A 246 2.63 23.26 3.34
C ILE A 246 1.24 22.67 3.09
N ILE A 247 0.19 23.47 3.29
CA ILE A 247 -1.20 23.00 3.19
C ILE A 247 -1.86 23.74 2.02
N ASN A 248 -2.05 23.08 0.88
CA ASN A 248 -2.54 23.74 -0.33
C ASN A 248 -3.75 23.04 -0.92
N SER A 249 -4.77 23.79 -1.32
CA SER A 249 -5.89 23.23 -2.09
C SER A 249 -6.61 22.09 -1.37
N ASN A 250 -6.81 22.19 -0.06
CA ASN A 250 -7.58 21.23 0.73
C ASN A 250 -8.97 21.79 1.04
N PHE A 251 -9.93 20.88 1.15
CA PHE A 251 -11.29 21.18 1.56
C PHE A 251 -11.47 20.67 3.00
N VAL A 252 -11.44 21.58 3.96
CA VAL A 252 -11.46 21.25 5.40
C VAL A 252 -12.65 21.98 6.01
N VAL A 253 -13.81 21.34 6.02
CA VAL A 253 -15.08 21.96 6.42
C VAL A 253 -15.94 20.97 7.21
N GLY A 254 -16.90 21.51 7.97
CA GLY A 254 -17.89 20.68 8.67
C GLY A 254 -17.28 19.78 9.74
N ASN A 255 -16.12 20.17 10.28
CA ASN A 255 -15.53 19.57 11.46
C ASN A 255 -16.16 20.21 12.72
N SER A 256 -16.48 19.38 13.72
CA SER A 256 -17.39 19.78 14.79
C SER A 256 -16.80 20.71 15.87
N ILE A 257 -15.47 20.83 15.92
CA ILE A 257 -14.74 21.70 16.84
C ILE A 257 -14.07 22.83 16.04
N SER A 258 -13.23 22.47 15.08
CA SER A 258 -12.53 23.40 14.19
C SER A 258 -12.04 22.68 12.93
N ASP A 259 -11.87 23.41 11.84
CA ASP A 259 -11.31 22.84 10.61
C ASP A 259 -9.80 22.76 10.70
N PHE A 260 -9.19 23.83 11.18
CA PHE A 260 -7.77 23.92 11.49
C PHE A 260 -7.62 24.27 12.96
N ASP A 261 -6.60 23.74 13.63
CA ASP A 261 -6.26 24.11 15.01
C ASP A 261 -4.75 23.91 15.24
N SER A 262 -4.15 24.87 15.91
CA SER A 262 -2.76 24.82 16.34
C SER A 262 -2.50 25.83 17.46
N PRO A 263 -1.73 25.46 18.50
CA PRO A 263 -1.18 26.42 19.45
C PRO A 263 -0.21 27.44 18.81
N ASP A 264 0.54 27.01 17.78
CA ASP A 264 1.46 27.83 16.98
C ASP A 264 1.68 27.16 15.61
N TRP A 265 1.31 27.83 14.52
CA TRP A 265 1.50 27.31 13.16
C TRP A 265 2.96 27.27 12.71
N HIS A 266 3.87 27.88 13.47
CA HIS A 266 5.29 27.97 13.16
C HIS A 266 5.53 28.43 11.71
N GLY A 267 6.41 27.74 10.97
CA GLY A 267 6.66 28.01 9.56
C GLY A 267 5.67 27.36 8.61
N SER A 268 4.47 27.01 9.07
CA SER A 268 3.43 26.48 8.17
C SER A 268 2.92 27.59 7.24
N SER A 269 2.56 27.20 6.03
CA SER A 269 2.04 28.10 4.98
C SER A 269 1.07 27.35 4.09
N GLY A 270 0.27 28.09 3.34
CA GLY A 270 -0.72 27.45 2.48
C GLY A 270 -1.53 28.41 1.65
N ILE A 271 -2.10 27.91 0.55
CA ILE A 271 -2.97 28.68 -0.35
C ILE A 271 -4.11 27.82 -0.88
N ASN A 272 -5.17 28.49 -1.31
CA ASN A 272 -6.33 27.88 -1.97
C ASN A 272 -7.06 26.83 -1.13
N ASN A 273 -6.98 26.90 0.20
CA ASN A 273 -7.79 26.04 1.05
C ASN A 273 -9.21 26.57 1.18
N THR A 274 -10.14 25.67 1.51
CA THR A 274 -11.53 25.99 1.85
C THR A 274 -11.81 25.59 3.29
N CYS A 275 -12.32 26.50 4.12
CA CYS A 275 -12.77 26.21 5.48
C CYS A 275 -13.87 27.15 5.96
N ASP A 276 -14.61 26.76 7.01
CA ASP A 276 -15.59 27.61 7.68
C ASP A 276 -15.29 27.91 9.15
N ASN A 277 -14.29 27.24 9.72
CA ASN A 277 -13.80 27.49 11.07
C ASN A 277 -12.27 27.29 11.14
N SER A 278 -11.52 28.29 10.67
CA SER A 278 -10.05 28.21 10.53
C SER A 278 -9.27 28.25 11.86
N ASP A 279 -9.90 28.64 12.97
CA ASP A 279 -9.29 28.77 14.31
C ASP A 279 -7.84 29.31 14.32
N GLY A 280 -7.64 30.44 13.63
CA GLY A 280 -6.33 31.11 13.55
C GLY A 280 -5.39 30.59 12.47
N TRP A 281 -5.81 29.63 11.64
CA TRP A 281 -5.18 29.38 10.34
C TRP A 281 -5.50 30.48 9.34
N ASP A 282 -4.47 30.93 8.64
CA ASP A 282 -4.54 31.92 7.57
C ASP A 282 -3.81 31.36 6.34
N ASP A 283 -4.50 31.30 5.19
CA ASP A 283 -3.81 31.14 3.91
C ASP A 283 -2.93 32.36 3.62
N ASP A 284 -1.82 32.16 2.90
CA ASP A 284 -0.83 33.19 2.62
C ASP A 284 -1.49 34.43 1.99
N GLY A 285 -1.51 35.54 2.75
CA GLY A 285 -2.09 36.80 2.31
C GLY A 285 -3.62 36.91 2.48
N LYS A 286 -4.23 36.03 3.27
CA LYS A 286 -5.66 36.03 3.62
C LYS A 286 -5.83 36.00 5.14
N GLU A 287 -7.01 36.40 5.60
CA GLU A 287 -7.50 36.11 6.95
C GLU A 287 -8.43 34.90 6.80
N GLY A 288 -8.13 33.80 7.49
CA GLY A 288 -8.76 32.51 7.25
C GLY A 288 -8.29 31.84 5.95
N CYS A 289 -9.07 30.86 5.50
CA CYS A 289 -8.83 30.19 4.23
C CYS A 289 -9.13 31.08 3.02
N SER A 290 -8.52 30.75 1.87
CA SER A 290 -8.76 31.45 0.60
C SER A 290 -10.25 31.42 0.18
N PHE A 291 -10.96 30.35 0.55
CA PHE A 291 -12.37 30.16 0.28
C PHE A 291 -13.11 29.85 1.59
N SER A 292 -14.30 30.45 1.76
CA SER A 292 -15.22 30.14 2.85
C SER A 292 -16.31 29.20 2.33
N TYR A 293 -16.67 28.18 3.11
CA TYR A 293 -17.73 27.23 2.75
C TYR A 293 -19.08 27.91 2.52
N TYR A 294 -19.37 29.00 3.25
CA TYR A 294 -20.65 29.72 3.17
C TYR A 294 -20.63 30.91 2.21
N ASP A 295 -19.46 31.35 1.75
CA ASP A 295 -19.31 32.50 0.85
C ASP A 295 -18.72 32.07 -0.50
N ASN A 296 -19.44 31.22 -1.23
CA ASN A 296 -19.30 31.23 -2.68
C ASN A 296 -20.53 31.88 -3.32
N PRO A 297 -20.41 33.12 -3.87
CA PRO A 297 -21.49 33.75 -4.61
C PRO A 297 -21.89 32.97 -5.88
N CYS A 298 -21.10 31.96 -6.26
CA CYS A 298 -21.36 31.04 -7.34
C CYS A 298 -21.73 29.62 -6.87
N ASP A 299 -22.09 29.37 -5.60
CA ASP A 299 -22.74 28.12 -5.15
C ASP A 299 -24.22 28.41 -4.86
N LEU A 300 -25.01 28.41 -5.92
CA LEU A 300 -26.40 28.87 -5.90
C LEU A 300 -27.36 27.79 -5.42
N ASN A 301 -27.02 26.52 -5.61
CA ASN A 301 -27.80 25.39 -5.13
C ASN A 301 -27.31 24.86 -3.77
N ASN A 302 -26.26 25.45 -3.19
CA ASN A 302 -25.61 25.04 -1.95
C ASN A 302 -25.19 23.56 -1.98
N ASP A 303 -24.69 23.10 -3.12
CA ASP A 303 -24.16 21.75 -3.27
C ASP A 303 -22.68 21.62 -2.88
N GLY A 304 -22.04 22.75 -2.55
CA GLY A 304 -20.64 22.80 -2.12
C GLY A 304 -19.63 22.76 -3.27
N ILE A 305 -20.07 22.77 -4.53
CA ILE A 305 -19.18 22.78 -5.70
C ILE A 305 -18.68 24.20 -5.92
N THR A 306 -17.49 24.49 -5.40
CA THR A 306 -17.03 25.87 -5.29
C THR A 306 -15.78 26.23 -6.11
N ILE A 307 -15.00 25.27 -6.65
CA ILE A 307 -13.77 25.57 -7.44
C ILE A 307 -13.38 24.51 -8.51
N HIS A 308 -12.32 24.83 -9.26
CA HIS A 308 -11.98 24.41 -10.62
C HIS A 308 -11.21 23.07 -10.75
N ASP A 309 -11.82 21.92 -10.46
CA ASP A 309 -11.34 20.62 -10.95
C ASP A 309 -12.34 19.97 -11.92
N TYR A 310 -11.85 19.51 -13.08
CA TYR A 310 -12.62 18.65 -13.98
C TYR A 310 -13.13 17.40 -13.25
N ASN A 311 -12.46 16.97 -12.18
CA ASN A 311 -12.91 15.90 -11.30
C ASN A 311 -14.13 16.29 -10.46
N ASP A 312 -14.31 17.54 -10.06
CA ASP A 312 -15.51 18.01 -9.35
C ASP A 312 -16.72 17.98 -10.28
N LEU A 313 -16.56 18.50 -11.50
CA LEU A 313 -17.59 18.42 -12.55
C LEU A 313 -17.92 16.96 -12.91
N MET A 314 -16.90 16.10 -13.02
CA MET A 314 -17.06 14.67 -13.28
C MET A 314 -17.76 13.95 -12.13
N THR A 315 -17.47 14.31 -10.87
CA THR A 315 -18.08 13.74 -9.67
C THR A 315 -19.55 14.12 -9.57
N THR A 316 -19.89 15.37 -9.87
CA THR A 316 -21.26 15.85 -10.00
C THR A 316 -22.00 15.15 -11.13
N TYR A 317 -21.36 14.96 -12.28
CA TYR A 317 -21.96 14.22 -13.39
C TYR A 317 -22.18 12.73 -13.06
N LYS A 318 -21.26 12.07 -12.36
CA LYS A 318 -21.42 10.68 -11.90
C LYS A 318 -22.51 10.54 -10.83
N CYS A 319 -22.59 11.52 -9.92
CA CYS A 319 -23.62 11.60 -8.90
C CYS A 319 -25.02 11.81 -9.55
N PHE A 320 -25.13 12.74 -10.50
CA PHE A 320 -26.32 12.99 -11.32
C PHE A 320 -26.78 11.74 -12.10
N LEU A 321 -25.83 10.98 -12.67
CA LEU A 321 -26.13 9.72 -13.37
C LEU A 321 -26.45 8.55 -12.42
N GLY A 322 -26.46 8.74 -11.10
CA GLY A 322 -26.73 7.71 -10.11
C GLY A 322 -25.64 6.63 -10.00
N ILE A 323 -24.42 6.93 -10.48
CA ILE A 323 -23.28 6.01 -10.48
C ILE A 323 -22.67 5.93 -9.07
N THR A 324 -22.69 7.03 -8.31
CA THR A 324 -22.24 7.08 -6.91
C THR A 324 -23.45 7.08 -5.97
N LYS A 325 -23.54 6.13 -5.02
CA LYS A 325 -24.62 6.08 -4.01
C LYS A 325 -24.21 6.86 -2.77
N ASN A 326 -25.11 7.73 -2.28
CA ASN A 326 -24.98 8.62 -1.10
C ASN A 326 -24.50 10.06 -1.36
N CYS A 327 -24.97 10.70 -2.44
CA CYS A 327 -24.84 12.15 -2.52
C CYS A 327 -25.91 12.85 -1.67
N LYS A 328 -25.51 13.70 -0.74
CA LYS A 328 -26.38 14.67 -0.04
C LYS A 328 -26.59 15.96 -0.87
N ILE A 329 -26.39 15.89 -2.18
CA ILE A 329 -26.36 17.01 -3.12
C ILE A 329 -27.72 17.13 -3.83
N ASN A 330 -28.24 18.34 -4.02
CA ASN A 330 -29.46 18.60 -4.78
C ASN A 330 -29.19 18.63 -6.30
N SER A 331 -28.72 17.51 -6.85
CA SER A 331 -28.29 17.39 -8.27
C SER A 331 -29.42 17.50 -9.31
N GLN A 332 -30.66 17.74 -8.88
CA GLN A 332 -31.82 17.88 -9.77
C GLN A 332 -32.15 19.34 -10.12
N ASP A 333 -31.53 20.32 -9.47
CA ASP A 333 -31.72 21.75 -9.77
C ASP A 333 -30.79 22.22 -10.90
N TRP A 334 -31.15 21.81 -12.12
CA TRP A 334 -30.38 22.08 -13.34
C TRP A 334 -30.23 23.58 -13.66
N ASP A 335 -31.23 24.38 -13.29
CA ASP A 335 -31.20 25.82 -13.54
C ASP A 335 -30.18 26.52 -12.62
N SER A 336 -30.04 26.05 -11.38
CA SER A 336 -29.01 26.55 -10.46
C SER A 336 -27.62 26.06 -10.84
N MET A 337 -27.45 24.79 -11.23
CA MET A 337 -26.17 24.26 -11.78
C MET A 337 -25.71 25.02 -13.04
N LYS A 338 -26.64 25.36 -13.92
CA LYS A 338 -26.31 26.13 -15.12
C LYS A 338 -25.89 27.55 -14.78
N LYS A 339 -26.53 28.20 -13.80
CA LYS A 339 -26.16 29.53 -13.32
C LYS A 339 -24.84 29.52 -12.55
N GLU A 340 -24.55 28.46 -11.81
CA GLU A 340 -23.24 28.15 -11.21
C GLU A 340 -22.15 28.13 -12.28
N TYR A 341 -22.36 27.35 -13.35
CA TYR A 341 -21.43 27.28 -14.48
C TYR A 341 -21.30 28.62 -15.22
N GLU A 342 -22.38 29.38 -15.39
CA GLU A 342 -22.36 30.72 -15.98
C GLU A 342 -21.66 31.74 -15.07
N CYS A 343 -21.83 31.65 -13.75
CA CYS A 343 -21.12 32.46 -12.75
C CYS A 343 -19.61 32.16 -12.78
N PHE A 344 -19.26 30.86 -12.88
CA PHE A 344 -17.91 30.34 -13.08
C PHE A 344 -17.23 30.85 -14.37
N ILE A 345 -17.93 30.91 -15.51
CA ILE A 345 -17.37 31.43 -16.78
C ILE A 345 -17.25 32.97 -16.79
N ASN A 346 -18.16 33.68 -16.12
CA ASN A 346 -18.21 35.14 -16.18
C ASN A 346 -17.32 35.85 -15.14
N ASN A 347 -16.86 35.16 -14.08
CA ASN A 347 -15.96 35.71 -13.06
C ASN A 347 -14.45 35.67 -13.44
N GLN A 348 -14.08 35.51 -14.71
CA GLN A 348 -12.68 35.63 -15.20
C GLN A 348 -12.11 37.07 -15.19
N GLN A 349 -12.60 37.96 -14.32
CA GLN A 349 -11.96 39.25 -14.04
C GLN A 349 -11.91 39.47 -12.53
N ILE A 350 -10.77 39.15 -11.93
CA ILE A 350 -9.93 40.03 -11.08
C ILE A 350 -8.69 39.24 -10.65
#